data_AF-U2KNT7-F1
#
_entry.id   AF-U2KNT7-F1
#
_cell.length_a   1.000
_cell.length_b   1.000
_cell.length_c   1.000
_cell.angle_alpha   90.00
_cell.angle_beta   90.00
_cell.angle_gamma   90.00
#
_symmetry.space_group_name_H-M   'P 1'
#
loop_
_entity.id
_entity.type
_entity.pdbx_description
1 polymer ?
#
loop_
_entity_poly.entity_id
_entity_poly.type
_entity_poly.pdbx_seq_one_letter_code
_entity_poly.pdbx_strand_id
1 'polypeptide(L)'
;ITIPDSVTSIGGYAFKGCTSLTEITIPNSVVDIGESAFENCTNLTIYGYFGSAAETSAAENKISFVSIGGVQTTEPVATTTTELVTTTTISTSKATSTTARTVTPPSTAIKHQATATSENQTTTSSTSSESFSPIYGDINLDGQVDITDVILLNRYCSGTVSLNKNAVKNADCDGDKEVSSNDAVVLLQFLVHIVSFLPHSA
;
A
#
# COMPACT_ATOMS: atom_id res chain seq x y z
N ILE A 1 -15.59 16.80 -8.71
CA ILE A 1 -15.76 17.08 -7.26
C ILE A 1 -14.79 16.20 -6.48
N THR A 2 -14.15 16.70 -5.43
CA THR A 2 -13.27 15.89 -4.57
C THR A 2 -13.82 15.92 -3.15
N ILE A 3 -14.12 14.74 -2.61
CA ILE A 3 -14.57 14.61 -1.22
C ILE A 3 -13.34 14.65 -0.30
N PRO A 4 -13.33 15.48 0.75
CA PRO A 4 -12.22 15.54 1.71
C PRO A 4 -12.07 14.24 2.53
N ASP A 5 -10.85 13.90 2.92
CA ASP A 5 -10.53 12.70 3.71
C ASP A 5 -11.15 12.69 5.12
N SER A 6 -11.67 13.83 5.59
CA SER A 6 -12.40 13.90 6.86
C SER A 6 -13.84 13.40 6.76
N VAL A 7 -14.35 13.18 5.55
CA VAL A 7 -15.74 12.72 5.33
C VAL A 7 -15.78 11.21 5.48
N THR A 8 -16.66 10.75 6.37
CA THR A 8 -16.86 9.32 6.64
C THR A 8 -18.12 8.76 5.98
N SER A 9 -19.08 9.62 5.62
CA SER A 9 -20.33 9.18 4.99
C SER A 9 -20.89 10.19 3.98
N ILE A 10 -21.55 9.65 2.95
CA ILE A 10 -22.34 10.41 1.98
C ILE A 10 -23.80 10.02 2.19
N GLY A 11 -24.67 11.00 2.41
CA GLY A 11 -26.09 10.75 2.67
C GLY A 11 -26.82 10.15 1.47
N GLY A 12 -27.92 9.43 1.73
CA GLY A 12 -28.83 8.95 0.69
C GLY A 12 -29.33 10.12 -0.16
N TYR A 13 -29.45 9.89 -1.47
CA TYR A 13 -29.84 10.89 -2.47
C TYR A 13 -28.94 12.14 -2.59
N ALA A 14 -27.76 12.20 -1.97
CA ALA A 14 -26.92 13.41 -1.90
C ALA A 14 -26.59 14.04 -3.27
N PHE A 15 -26.39 13.21 -4.31
CA PHE A 15 -26.11 13.64 -5.68
C PHE A 15 -27.18 13.16 -6.67
N LYS A 16 -28.38 12.79 -6.20
CA LYS A 16 -29.44 12.27 -7.09
C LYS A 16 -29.81 13.28 -8.18
N GLY A 17 -29.77 12.82 -9.43
CA GLY A 17 -30.16 13.61 -10.61
C GLY A 17 -29.12 14.65 -11.04
N CYS A 18 -27.89 14.59 -10.52
CA CYS A 18 -26.81 15.48 -10.93
C CYS A 18 -26.26 15.10 -12.32
N THR A 19 -27.04 15.34 -13.39
CA THR A 19 -26.68 14.98 -14.78
C THR A 19 -25.49 15.75 -15.34
N SER A 20 -25.18 16.93 -14.77
CA SER A 20 -24.00 17.73 -15.12
C SER A 20 -22.73 17.32 -14.36
N LEU A 21 -22.84 16.45 -13.36
CA LEU A 21 -21.67 15.99 -12.61
C LEU A 21 -20.97 14.89 -13.42
N THR A 22 -19.77 15.19 -13.91
CA THR A 22 -18.97 14.29 -14.75
C THR A 22 -17.96 13.47 -13.96
N GLU A 23 -17.45 14.01 -12.86
CA GLU A 23 -16.40 13.37 -12.06
C GLU A 23 -16.58 13.61 -10.56
N ILE A 24 -16.35 12.56 -9.78
CA ILE A 24 -16.22 12.65 -8.34
C ILE A 24 -15.10 11.74 -7.83
N THR A 25 -14.23 12.26 -6.97
CA THR A 25 -13.24 11.48 -6.24
C THR A 25 -13.74 11.22 -4.83
N ILE A 26 -13.84 9.95 -4.47
CA ILE A 26 -14.30 9.47 -3.16
C ILE A 26 -13.12 8.75 -2.48
N PRO A 27 -12.56 9.31 -1.38
CA PRO A 27 -11.45 8.70 -0.67
C PRO A 27 -11.89 7.47 0.13
N ASN A 28 -10.93 6.66 0.59
CA ASN A 28 -11.20 5.46 1.38
C ASN A 28 -11.76 5.76 2.79
N SER A 29 -11.71 7.03 3.23
CA SER A 29 -12.33 7.46 4.49
C SER A 29 -13.85 7.35 4.46
N VAL A 30 -14.46 7.41 3.27
CA VAL A 30 -15.91 7.27 3.10
C VAL A 30 -16.26 5.79 3.20
N VAL A 31 -16.77 5.41 4.36
CA VAL A 31 -17.15 4.03 4.68
C VAL A 31 -18.62 3.73 4.36
N ASP A 32 -19.45 4.77 4.26
CA ASP A 32 -20.89 4.65 4.05
C ASP A 32 -21.38 5.60 2.95
N ILE A 33 -22.11 5.06 1.98
CA ILE A 33 -22.75 5.81 0.90
C ILE A 33 -24.21 5.40 0.88
N GLY A 34 -25.07 6.35 1.21
CA GLY A 34 -26.50 6.09 1.38
C GLY A 34 -27.20 5.72 0.07
N GLU A 35 -28.35 5.07 0.24
CA GLU A 35 -29.21 4.61 -0.86
C GLU A 35 -29.44 5.70 -1.91
N SER A 36 -29.32 5.32 -3.19
CA SER A 36 -29.57 6.21 -4.33
C SER A 36 -28.73 7.51 -4.32
N ALA A 37 -27.60 7.56 -3.61
CA ALA A 37 -26.75 8.75 -3.56
C ALA A 37 -26.37 9.28 -4.95
N PHE A 38 -26.20 8.41 -5.93
CA PHE A 38 -25.86 8.75 -7.32
C PHE A 38 -26.94 8.35 -8.35
N GLU A 39 -28.19 8.18 -7.91
CA GLU A 39 -29.28 7.80 -8.80
C GLU A 39 -29.48 8.85 -9.89
N ASN A 40 -29.65 8.43 -11.15
CA ASN A 40 -29.79 9.30 -12.33
C ASN A 40 -28.58 10.22 -12.63
N CYS A 41 -27.38 9.89 -12.15
CA CYS A 41 -26.12 10.54 -12.55
C CYS A 41 -25.57 9.93 -13.85
N THR A 42 -26.16 10.30 -14.99
CA THR A 42 -25.92 9.60 -16.27
C THR A 42 -24.53 9.80 -16.90
N ASN A 43 -23.80 10.84 -16.51
CA ASN A 43 -22.49 11.17 -17.09
C ASN A 43 -21.33 11.03 -16.09
N LEU A 44 -21.59 10.41 -14.93
CA LEU A 44 -20.65 10.39 -13.83
C LEU A 44 -19.58 9.31 -14.02
N THR A 45 -18.34 9.68 -13.72
CA THR A 45 -17.24 8.76 -13.42
C THR A 45 -16.85 8.92 -11.95
N ILE A 46 -16.81 7.81 -11.22
CA ILE A 46 -16.34 7.76 -9.84
C ILE A 46 -14.87 7.34 -9.85
N TYR A 47 -14.04 8.14 -9.16
CA TYR A 47 -12.65 7.85 -8.87
C TYR A 47 -12.52 7.42 -7.41
N GLY A 48 -11.96 6.25 -7.13
CA GLY A 48 -11.85 5.73 -5.76
C GLY A 48 -10.94 4.50 -5.64
N TYR A 49 -10.79 3.98 -4.41
CA TYR A 49 -9.95 2.81 -4.13
C TYR A 49 -10.70 1.50 -4.41
N PHE A 50 -9.99 0.44 -4.80
CA PHE A 50 -10.57 -0.91 -4.91
C PHE A 50 -11.04 -1.42 -3.54
N GLY A 51 -12.17 -2.12 -3.50
CA GLY A 51 -12.82 -2.63 -2.30
C GLY A 51 -13.49 -1.57 -1.43
N SER A 52 -13.50 -0.30 -1.85
CA SER A 52 -14.11 0.79 -1.08
C SER A 52 -15.62 0.91 -1.31
N ALA A 53 -16.30 1.68 -0.46
CA ALA A 53 -17.72 2.01 -0.64
C ALA A 53 -17.98 2.69 -1.99
N ALA A 54 -16.99 3.40 -2.55
CA ALA A 54 -17.07 4.03 -3.86
C ALA A 54 -17.17 3.01 -5.00
N GLU A 55 -16.42 1.90 -4.93
CA GLU A 55 -16.49 0.82 -5.91
C GLU A 55 -17.86 0.14 -5.85
N THR A 56 -18.34 -0.20 -4.66
CA THR A 56 -19.67 -0.80 -4.46
C THR A 56 -20.77 0.12 -4.99
N SER A 57 -20.72 1.40 -4.65
CA SER A 57 -21.71 2.39 -5.11
C SER A 57 -21.72 2.56 -6.62
N ALA A 58 -20.55 2.54 -7.26
CA ALA A 58 -20.44 2.60 -8.71
C ALA A 58 -21.07 1.37 -9.38
N ALA A 59 -20.80 0.18 -8.84
CA ALA A 59 -21.36 -1.07 -9.35
C ALA A 59 -22.90 -1.12 -9.24
N GLU A 60 -23.47 -0.71 -8.10
CA GLU A 60 -24.92 -0.69 -7.88
C GLU A 60 -25.66 0.26 -8.81
N ASN A 61 -25.08 1.44 -9.04
CA ASN A 61 -25.70 2.49 -9.87
C ASN A 61 -25.32 2.38 -11.35
N LYS A 62 -24.54 1.35 -11.75
CA LYS A 62 -24.01 1.16 -13.12
C LYS A 62 -23.22 2.37 -13.63
N ILE A 63 -22.45 2.98 -12.75
CA ILE A 63 -21.63 4.17 -13.00
C ILE A 63 -20.21 3.72 -13.36
N SER A 64 -19.51 4.49 -14.21
CA SER A 64 -18.12 4.19 -14.54
C SER A 64 -17.23 4.37 -13.31
N PHE A 65 -16.39 3.38 -13.02
CA PHE A 65 -15.43 3.43 -11.92
C PHE A 65 -14.01 3.41 -12.48
N VAL A 66 -13.19 4.35 -12.00
CA VAL A 66 -11.76 4.40 -12.27
C VAL A 66 -11.03 4.28 -10.93
N SER A 67 -10.23 3.23 -10.80
CA SER A 67 -9.40 3.08 -9.61
C SER A 67 -8.28 4.11 -9.59
N ILE A 68 -8.06 4.74 -8.44
CA ILE A 68 -6.95 5.69 -8.23
C ILE A 68 -5.70 5.03 -7.62
N GLY A 69 -5.66 3.69 -7.53
CA GLY A 69 -4.55 2.93 -6.94
C GLY A 69 -4.65 2.82 -5.42
N GLY A 70 -4.11 1.74 -4.83
CA GLY A 70 -4.13 1.43 -3.39
C GLY A 70 -4.62 0.00 -3.08
N VAL A 71 -3.99 -0.65 -2.09
CA VAL A 71 -4.24 -2.04 -1.67
C VAL A 71 -5.66 -2.22 -1.11
N GLN A 72 -6.33 -3.32 -1.49
CA GLN A 72 -7.50 -3.85 -0.78
C GLN A 72 -7.13 -4.15 0.68
N THR A 73 -7.56 -3.31 1.62
CA THR A 73 -7.65 -3.71 3.03
C THR A 73 -8.98 -4.43 3.23
N THR A 74 -9.03 -5.73 2.95
CA THR A 74 -10.04 -6.59 3.59
C THR A 74 -9.59 -6.86 5.03
N GLU A 75 -9.81 -5.92 5.93
CA GLU A 75 -9.83 -6.19 7.37
C GLU A 75 -11.31 -6.34 7.79
N PRO A 76 -11.68 -7.42 8.49
CA PRO A 76 -13.05 -7.68 8.88
C PRO A 76 -13.48 -6.68 9.97
N VAL A 77 -14.57 -5.95 9.75
CA VAL A 77 -15.27 -5.26 10.85
C VAL A 77 -15.78 -6.34 11.79
N ALA A 78 -15.05 -6.56 12.89
CA ALA A 78 -15.51 -7.29 14.04
C ALA A 78 -16.67 -6.51 14.68
N THR A 79 -17.88 -6.77 14.21
CA THR A 79 -19.10 -6.32 14.88
C THR A 79 -19.42 -7.32 15.99
N THR A 80 -18.83 -7.12 17.18
CA THR A 80 -19.41 -7.67 18.42
C THR A 80 -19.23 -6.67 19.55
N THR A 81 -20.18 -5.75 19.64
CA THR A 81 -20.48 -5.04 20.88
C THR A 81 -21.49 -5.90 21.66
N THR A 82 -21.04 -6.50 22.76
CA THR A 82 -21.87 -6.68 23.96
C THR A 82 -20.95 -6.58 25.16
N GLU A 83 -21.09 -5.49 25.92
CA GLU A 83 -20.51 -5.34 27.24
C GLU A 83 -20.98 -6.44 28.19
N LEU A 84 -20.07 -6.96 29.01
CA LEU A 84 -20.38 -7.19 30.42
C LEU A 84 -19.13 -6.95 31.27
N VAL A 85 -19.20 -5.87 32.06
CA VAL A 85 -18.28 -5.56 33.15
C VAL A 85 -18.51 -6.54 34.30
N THR A 86 -17.45 -7.16 34.82
CA THR A 86 -17.34 -7.48 36.27
C THR A 86 -15.89 -7.73 36.71
N THR A 87 -15.37 -6.76 37.47
CA THR A 87 -14.57 -6.85 38.71
C THR A 87 -13.41 -7.85 38.87
N THR A 88 -12.23 -7.25 39.09
CA THR A 88 -11.34 -7.44 40.27
C THR A 88 -10.93 -8.86 40.67
N THR A 89 -9.64 -9.17 40.52
CA THR A 89 -8.76 -9.50 41.67
C THR A 89 -7.29 -9.48 41.25
N ILE A 90 -6.49 -8.78 42.05
CA ILE A 90 -5.03 -8.82 42.05
C ILE A 90 -4.60 -10.13 42.73
N SER A 91 -3.67 -10.87 42.14
CA SER A 91 -2.87 -11.85 42.86
C SER A 91 -1.47 -11.93 42.26
N THR A 92 -0.54 -11.34 43.00
CA THR A 92 0.90 -11.49 42.85
C THR A 92 1.35 -12.88 43.29
N SER A 93 2.21 -13.54 42.52
CA SER A 93 3.19 -14.48 43.06
C SER A 93 4.47 -14.47 42.22
N LYS A 94 5.60 -14.64 42.92
CA LYS A 94 6.98 -14.33 42.55
C LYS A 94 7.80 -15.62 42.46
N ALA A 95 8.82 -15.60 41.59
CA ALA A 95 10.02 -16.48 41.54
C ALA A 95 9.77 -17.95 41.10
N THR A 96 10.65 -18.67 40.37
CA THR A 96 12.12 -18.63 40.29
C THR A 96 12.63 -19.45 39.08
N SER A 97 13.76 -19.01 38.51
CA SER A 97 14.81 -19.70 37.71
C SER A 97 14.88 -21.24 37.70
N THR A 98 15.26 -21.86 36.55
CA THR A 98 16.47 -22.72 36.36
C THR A 98 16.66 -23.20 34.89
N THR A 99 17.78 -22.81 34.28
CA THR A 99 18.80 -23.53 33.46
C THR A 99 18.42 -24.91 32.83
N ALA A 100 18.70 -25.29 31.57
CA ALA A 100 20.01 -25.36 30.91
C ALA A 100 19.98 -25.81 29.42
N ARG A 101 21.05 -25.42 28.70
CA ARG A 101 21.77 -26.09 27.57
C ARG A 101 21.24 -26.09 26.14
N THR A 102 21.81 -25.15 25.37
CA THR A 102 22.64 -25.32 24.16
C THR A 102 22.77 -26.71 23.53
N VAL A 103 22.38 -26.82 22.24
CA VAL A 103 23.17 -27.48 21.17
C VAL A 103 22.90 -26.78 19.82
N THR A 104 23.96 -26.26 19.19
CA THR A 104 24.12 -25.94 17.75
C THR A 104 25.44 -26.60 17.31
N PRO A 105 25.80 -26.71 16.00
CA PRO A 105 25.06 -26.84 14.74
C PRO A 105 25.62 -28.03 13.88
N PRO A 106 25.35 -28.13 12.56
CA PRO A 106 26.32 -27.62 11.56
C PRO A 106 25.64 -26.90 10.35
N SER A 107 26.13 -25.74 9.92
CA SER A 107 27.05 -25.49 8.78
C SER A 107 26.60 -26.05 7.44
N THR A 108 26.35 -25.21 6.42
CA THR A 108 27.33 -24.78 5.39
C THR A 108 26.62 -24.05 4.23
N ALA A 109 27.33 -23.06 3.70
CA ALA A 109 27.05 -22.12 2.61
C ALA A 109 26.47 -22.68 1.30
N ILE A 110 25.73 -21.81 0.60
CA ILE A 110 25.77 -21.69 -0.87
C ILE A 110 25.67 -20.21 -1.27
N LYS A 111 26.77 -19.66 -1.82
CA LYS A 111 26.79 -18.50 -2.74
C LYS A 111 26.29 -18.97 -4.10
N HIS A 112 25.43 -18.21 -4.78
CA HIS A 112 25.34 -18.18 -6.25
C HIS A 112 24.91 -16.76 -6.68
N GLN A 113 25.84 -15.90 -7.05
CA GLN A 113 25.99 -15.46 -8.46
C GLN A 113 25.40 -16.42 -9.50
N ALA A 114 24.51 -15.88 -10.34
CA ALA A 114 24.31 -16.36 -11.70
C ALA A 114 23.83 -15.20 -12.60
N THR A 115 24.78 -14.60 -13.28
CA THR A 115 24.59 -13.99 -14.60
C THR A 115 24.30 -15.08 -15.63
N ALA A 116 23.22 -14.95 -16.42
CA ALA A 116 23.20 -15.41 -17.82
C ALA A 116 22.00 -14.82 -18.58
N THR A 117 22.37 -14.01 -19.56
CA THR A 117 21.58 -13.51 -20.68
C THR A 117 21.08 -14.65 -21.58
N SER A 118 19.86 -14.56 -22.10
CA SER A 118 19.58 -14.97 -23.49
C SER A 118 18.36 -14.23 -24.02
N GLU A 119 18.57 -13.67 -25.19
CA GLU A 119 17.67 -12.83 -25.97
C GLU A 119 16.59 -13.67 -26.68
N ASN A 120 15.41 -13.10 -26.87
CA ASN A 120 14.76 -13.12 -28.17
C ASN A 120 13.87 -11.88 -28.38
N GLN A 121 14.26 -11.07 -29.36
CA GLN A 121 13.59 -9.86 -29.88
C GLN A 121 12.28 -10.25 -30.61
N THR A 122 11.27 -9.43 -30.86
CA THR A 122 11.20 -8.12 -31.54
C THR A 122 9.72 -7.70 -31.42
N THR A 123 9.33 -6.44 -31.18
CA THR A 123 9.07 -5.46 -32.26
C THR A 123 8.90 -4.05 -31.66
N THR A 124 9.85 -3.17 -31.99
CA THR A 124 9.80 -1.71 -32.21
C THR A 124 8.64 -0.91 -31.59
N SER A 125 8.87 0.18 -30.85
CA SER A 125 9.31 1.47 -31.42
C SER A 125 9.67 2.51 -30.36
N SER A 126 10.50 3.48 -30.78
CA SER A 126 10.83 4.78 -30.19
C SER A 126 11.72 4.84 -28.94
N THR A 127 13.02 4.97 -29.25
CA THR A 127 14.05 5.62 -28.46
C THR A 127 13.66 7.08 -28.16
N SER A 128 13.28 7.36 -26.92
CA SER A 128 13.63 8.62 -26.26
C SER A 128 14.48 8.23 -25.06
N SER A 129 15.69 8.78 -24.98
CA SER A 129 16.47 8.75 -23.75
C SER A 129 15.78 9.68 -22.75
N GLU A 130 14.64 9.24 -22.23
CA GLU A 130 14.02 9.82 -21.06
C GLU A 130 15.04 9.66 -19.93
N SER A 131 15.54 10.77 -19.45
CA SER A 131 16.31 10.85 -18.22
C SER A 131 15.44 10.31 -17.09
N PHE A 132 15.54 9.01 -16.79
CA PHE A 132 14.86 8.41 -15.64
C PHE A 132 15.42 9.06 -14.37
N SER A 133 14.65 10.00 -13.83
CA SER A 133 14.92 10.57 -12.51
C SER A 133 14.29 9.62 -11.50
N PRO A 134 15.07 8.92 -10.67
CA PRO A 134 14.51 8.00 -9.69
C PRO A 134 13.59 8.75 -8.72
N ILE A 135 12.43 8.16 -8.45
CA ILE A 135 11.53 8.58 -7.37
C ILE A 135 11.86 7.65 -6.22
N TYR A 136 12.80 8.07 -5.38
CA TYR A 136 13.25 7.23 -4.26
C TYR A 136 12.08 6.91 -3.33
N GLY A 137 11.91 5.63 -3.02
CA GLY A 137 10.81 5.10 -2.22
C GLY A 137 9.57 4.63 -3.01
N ASP A 138 9.49 4.87 -4.33
CA ASP A 138 8.42 4.34 -5.19
C ASP A 138 8.88 3.02 -5.84
N ILE A 139 8.78 1.91 -5.11
CA ILE A 139 9.28 0.60 -5.54
C ILE A 139 8.30 -0.07 -6.50
N ASN A 140 6.99 0.18 -6.36
CA ASN A 140 5.98 -0.42 -7.23
C ASN A 140 5.77 0.36 -8.55
N LEU A 141 6.37 1.55 -8.69
CA LEU A 141 6.31 2.46 -9.85
C LEU A 141 4.92 3.05 -10.10
N ASP A 142 4.17 3.33 -9.05
CA ASP A 142 2.85 3.96 -9.13
C ASP A 142 2.90 5.50 -8.96
N GLY A 143 4.09 6.05 -8.70
CA GLY A 143 4.31 7.48 -8.51
C GLY A 143 4.06 7.98 -7.09
N GLN A 144 3.74 7.09 -6.15
CA GLN A 144 3.57 7.39 -4.74
C GLN A 144 4.65 6.68 -3.92
N VAL A 145 4.87 7.18 -2.70
CA VAL A 145 5.80 6.60 -1.74
C VAL A 145 4.99 6.28 -0.50
N ASP A 146 4.64 5.00 -0.32
CA ASP A 146 3.78 4.55 0.78
C ASP A 146 4.19 3.18 1.37
N ILE A 147 3.38 2.64 2.28
CA ILE A 147 3.69 1.39 2.98
C ILE A 147 3.74 0.17 2.04
N THR A 148 3.07 0.24 0.89
CA THR A 148 3.08 -0.80 -0.14
C THR A 148 4.48 -0.98 -0.71
N ASP A 149 5.21 0.12 -0.87
CA ASP A 149 6.61 0.12 -1.31
C ASP A 149 7.51 -0.56 -0.28
N VAL A 150 7.29 -0.30 1.01
CA VAL A 150 8.01 -0.96 2.11
C VAL A 150 7.74 -2.46 2.12
N ILE A 151 6.49 -2.88 1.90
CA ILE A 151 6.13 -4.31 1.82
C ILE A 151 6.82 -4.96 0.63
N LEU A 152 6.78 -4.32 -0.54
CA LEU A 152 7.40 -4.82 -1.76
C LEU A 152 8.92 -4.92 -1.62
N LEU A 153 9.55 -3.93 -1.00
CA LEU A 153 10.96 -3.91 -0.68
C LEU A 153 11.35 -5.04 0.27
N ASN A 154 10.58 -5.28 1.35
CA ASN A 154 10.81 -6.42 2.26
C ASN A 154 10.66 -7.78 1.55
N ARG A 155 9.68 -7.90 0.64
CA ARG A 155 9.50 -9.11 -0.18
C ARG A 155 10.65 -9.34 -1.15
N TYR A 156 11.20 -8.27 -1.71
CA TYR A 156 12.40 -8.33 -2.53
C TYR A 156 13.64 -8.74 -1.72
N CYS A 157 13.88 -8.12 -0.56
CA CYS A 157 15.01 -8.46 0.32
C CYS A 157 14.93 -9.90 0.86
N SER A 158 13.73 -10.46 1.00
CA SER A 158 13.52 -11.87 1.35
C SER A 158 13.63 -12.85 0.16
N GLY A 159 13.80 -12.34 -1.06
CA GLY A 159 13.90 -13.14 -2.28
C GLY A 159 12.57 -13.73 -2.77
N THR A 160 11.44 -13.28 -2.23
CA THR A 160 10.11 -13.78 -2.64
C THR A 160 9.57 -13.10 -3.90
N VAL A 161 10.15 -11.96 -4.27
CA VAL A 161 9.79 -11.16 -5.46
C VAL A 161 11.07 -10.62 -6.09
N SER A 162 11.05 -10.45 -7.42
CA SER A 162 12.11 -9.75 -8.17
C SER A 162 11.62 -8.39 -8.65
N LEU A 163 12.52 -7.40 -8.65
CA LEU A 163 12.25 -6.03 -9.10
C LEU A 163 12.81 -5.77 -10.49
N ASN A 164 12.15 -4.89 -11.24
CA ASN A 164 12.69 -4.38 -12.51
C ASN A 164 13.80 -3.33 -12.26
N LYS A 165 14.53 -2.95 -13.31
CA LYS A 165 15.69 -2.04 -13.19
C LYS A 165 15.36 -0.65 -12.63
N ASN A 166 14.14 -0.15 -12.86
CA ASN A 166 13.73 1.17 -12.38
C ASN A 166 13.34 1.10 -10.90
N ALA A 167 12.57 0.07 -10.53
CA ALA A 167 12.22 -0.22 -9.14
C ALA A 167 13.46 -0.44 -8.26
N VAL A 168 14.49 -1.13 -8.76
CA VAL A 168 15.77 -1.29 -8.05
C VAL A 168 16.46 0.05 -7.77
N LYS A 169 16.36 1.04 -8.68
CA LYS A 169 16.92 2.38 -8.46
C LYS A 169 16.13 3.19 -7.44
N ASN A 170 14.80 3.08 -7.47
CA ASN A 170 13.92 3.73 -6.51
C ASN A 170 14.04 3.11 -5.11
N ALA A 171 14.41 1.83 -5.03
CA ALA A 171 14.55 1.09 -3.79
C ALA A 171 15.79 1.43 -2.95
N ASP A 172 16.85 1.99 -3.56
CA ASP A 172 18.09 2.44 -2.89
C ASP A 172 17.82 3.73 -2.11
N CYS A 173 17.15 3.61 -0.97
CA CYS A 173 16.64 4.72 -0.17
C CYS A 173 17.72 5.35 0.71
N ASP A 174 18.81 4.64 1.00
CA ASP A 174 19.95 5.18 1.74
C ASP A 174 21.09 5.71 0.85
N GLY A 175 21.07 5.37 -0.44
CA GLY A 175 22.00 5.87 -1.45
C GLY A 175 23.33 5.11 -1.51
N ASP A 176 23.42 3.93 -0.87
CA ASP A 176 24.63 3.10 -0.84
C ASP A 176 24.83 2.25 -2.11
N LYS A 177 23.84 2.27 -3.03
CA LYS A 177 23.80 1.52 -4.32
C LYS A 177 23.59 0.03 -4.17
N GLU A 178 23.28 -0.45 -2.99
CA GLU A 178 22.77 -1.78 -2.71
C GLU A 178 21.28 -1.67 -2.37
N VAL A 179 20.53 -2.76 -2.49
CA VAL A 179 19.13 -2.80 -2.06
C VAL A 179 19.03 -3.86 -0.99
N SER A 180 18.77 -3.42 0.24
CA SER A 180 18.89 -4.19 1.46
C SER A 180 17.78 -3.88 2.47
N SER A 181 17.83 -4.52 3.63
CA SER A 181 16.92 -4.20 4.73
C SER A 181 17.12 -2.79 5.29
N ASN A 182 18.28 -2.15 5.06
CA ASN A 182 18.55 -0.79 5.52
C ASN A 182 17.68 0.22 4.76
N ASP A 183 17.51 0.02 3.45
CA ASP A 183 16.60 0.82 2.64
C ASP A 183 15.16 0.77 3.15
N ALA A 184 14.70 -0.40 3.56
CA ALA A 184 13.37 -0.57 4.12
C ALA A 184 13.20 0.21 5.43
N VAL A 185 14.25 0.29 6.25
CA VAL A 185 14.25 1.10 7.48
C VAL A 185 14.21 2.58 7.16
N VAL A 186 15.03 3.04 6.23
CA VAL A 186 15.08 4.47 5.82
C VAL A 186 13.76 4.88 5.16
N LEU A 187 13.18 4.04 4.32
CA LEU A 187 11.88 4.27 3.71
C LEU A 187 10.78 4.37 4.78
N LEU A 188 10.76 3.47 5.78
CA LEU A 188 9.81 3.55 6.88
C LEU A 188 9.98 4.84 7.69
N GLN A 189 11.23 5.25 7.97
CA GLN A 189 11.54 6.51 8.65
C GLN A 189 11.06 7.73 7.88
N PHE A 190 11.14 7.70 6.55
CA PHE A 190 10.60 8.74 5.68
C PHE A 190 9.07 8.82 5.79
N LEU A 191 8.36 7.69 5.74
CA LEU A 191 6.89 7.66 5.87
C LEU A 191 6.40 8.18 7.24
N VAL A 192 7.16 7.93 8.31
CA VAL A 192 6.84 8.46 9.65
C VAL A 192 7.43 9.85 9.91
N HIS A 193 7.97 10.51 8.88
CA HIS A 193 8.53 11.87 8.95
C HIS A 193 9.70 12.05 9.92
N ILE A 194 10.45 10.98 10.22
CA ILE A 194 11.73 11.05 10.94
C ILE A 194 12.82 11.53 9.98
N VAL A 195 12.79 11.05 8.73
CA VAL A 195 13.65 11.48 7.63
C VAL A 195 12.81 12.35 6.69
N SER A 196 13.35 13.50 6.26
CA SER A 196 12.59 14.47 5.46
C SER A 196 12.78 14.37 3.94
N PHE A 197 13.77 13.61 3.48
CA PHE A 197 14.07 13.44 2.05
C PHE A 197 14.73 12.09 1.79
N LEU A 198 14.52 11.54 0.59
CA LEU A 198 15.23 10.38 0.06
C LEU A 198 16.05 10.79 -1.18
N PRO A 199 17.22 10.16 -1.43
CA PRO A 199 17.85 9.16 -0.57
C PRO A 199 18.46 9.83 0.68
N HIS A 200 18.52 9.09 1.79
CA HIS A 200 19.06 9.57 3.06
C HIS A 200 20.26 8.74 3.49
N SER A 201 21.45 9.32 3.31
CA SER A 201 22.68 8.79 3.89
C SER A 201 22.76 9.25 5.35
N ALA A 202 22.64 8.29 6.28
CA ALA A 202 22.85 8.51 7.71
C ALA A 202 24.34 8.70 8.07
#